data_AF-A0A7J8N2L8-F1
#
_entry.id   AF-A0A7J8N2L8-F1
#
_cell.length_a   1.000
_cell.length_b   1.000
_cell.length_c   1.000
_cell.angle_alpha   90.00
_cell.angle_beta   90.00
_cell.angle_gamma   90.00
#
_symmetry.space_group_name_H-M   'P 1'
#
loop_
_entity.id
_entity.type
_entity.pdbx_description
1 polymer ?
#
loop_
_entity_poly.entity_id
_entity_poly.type
_entity_poly.pdbx_seq_one_letter_code
_entity_poly.pdbx_strand_id
1 'polypeptide(L)' 'MVVLTARDEKRGLEALESLKYSGLSDYLIFHQFDVADPESIAALTDFVKKQFRKLDFL' A
#
# COMPACT_ATOMS: atom_id res chain seq x y z
N MET A 1 -10.40 4.67 -0.25
CA MET A 1 -9.51 3.57 0.17
C MET A 1 -8.11 3.95 -0.27
N VAL A 2 -7.14 3.91 0.65
CA VAL A 2 -5.77 4.41 0.50
C VAL A 2 -4.84 3.21 0.68
N VAL A 3 -3.92 3.02 -0.28
CA VAL A 3 -2.91 1.98 -0.20
C VAL A 3 -1.62 2.63 0.30
N LEU A 4 -1.25 2.31 1.54
CA LEU A 4 0.04 2.71 2.10
C LEU A 4 1.11 1.77 1.56
N THR A 5 2.15 2.35 0.98
CA THR A 5 3.25 1.60 0.39
C THR A 5 4.57 1.99 1.02
N ALA A 6 5.40 1.00 1.32
CA ALA A 6 6.77 1.22 1.78
C ALA A 6 7.69 0.14 1.20
N ARG A 7 8.95 0.51 0.96
CA ARG A 7 10.01 -0.46 0.60
C ARG A 7 10.24 -1.45 1.73
N ASP A 8 10.32 -0.92 2.95
CA ASP A 8 10.53 -1.69 4.17
C ASP A 8 9.18 -2.05 4.80
N GLU A 9 8.87 -3.34 4.85
CA GLU A 9 7.60 -3.84 5.38
C GLU A 9 7.40 -3.45 6.84
N LYS A 10 8.47 -3.55 7.65
CA LYS A 10 8.39 -3.29 9.08
C LYS A 10 8.05 -1.84 9.35
N ARG A 11 8.77 -0.91 8.71
CA ARG A 11 8.48 0.53 8.82
C ARG A 11 7.10 0.90 8.26
N GLY A 12 6.67 0.22 7.21
CA GLY A 12 5.36 0.40 6.60
C GLY A 12 4.21 -0.04 7.51
N LEU A 13 4.36 -1.18 8.17
CA LEU A 13 3.41 -1.68 9.17
C LEU A 13 3.37 -0.78 10.41
N GLU A 14 4.51 -0.32 10.92
CA GLU A 14 4.56 0.63 12.04
C GLU A 14 3.81 1.94 11.71
N ALA A 15 3.99 2.46 10.49
CA ALA A 15 3.25 3.63 10.02
C ALA A 15 1.74 3.34 9.86
N LEU A 16 1.38 2.16 9.36
CA LEU A 16 -0.01 1.73 9.27
C LEU A 16 -0.65 1.67 10.66
N GLU A 17 0.03 1.07 11.65
CA GLU A 17 -0.46 0.99 13.03
C GLU A 17 -0.63 2.38 13.62
N SER A 18 0.35 3.27 13.46
CA SER A 18 0.24 4.67 13.91
C SER A 18 -0.96 5.40 13.30
N LEU A 19 -1.24 5.15 12.01
CA LEU A 19 -2.40 5.72 11.30
C LEU A 19 -3.72 5.03 11.63
N LYS A 20 -3.71 3.78 12.11
CA LYS A 20 -4.92 3.13 12.63
C LYS A 20 -5.42 3.83 13.89
N TYR A 21 -4.51 4.33 14.73
CA TYR A 21 -4.89 5.09 15.93
C TYR A 21 -5.54 6.45 15.63
N SER A 22 -5.41 6.99 14.41
CA SER A 22 -6.06 8.24 14.00
C SER A 22 -7.50 8.07 13.48
N GLY A 23 -8.06 6.86 13.55
CA GLY A 23 -9.44 6.57 13.13
C GLY A 23 -9.61 6.35 11.62
N LEU A 24 -8.50 6.17 10.89
CA LEU A 24 -8.49 5.92 9.44
C LEU A 24 -8.40 4.43 9.08
N SER A 25 -8.49 3.54 10.07
CA SER A 25 -8.23 2.10 9.98
C SER A 25 -8.97 1.40 8.84
N ASP A 26 -10.25 1.71 8.63
CA ASP A 26 -11.08 1.06 7.61
C ASP A 26 -10.76 1.49 6.16
N TYR A 27 -10.00 2.57 6.00
CA TYR A 27 -9.64 3.10 4.69
C TYR A 27 -8.21 2.78 4.28
N LEU A 28 -7.39 2.22 5.18
CA LEU A 28 -5.96 2.03 4.99
C LEU A 28 -5.62 0.55 4.76
N ILE A 29 -4.96 0.28 3.64
CA ILE A 29 -4.41 -1.03 3.31
C ILE A 29 -2.91 -0.87 3.11
N PHE A 30 -2.09 -1.73 3.71
CA PHE A 30 -0.66 -1.73 3.47
C PHE A 30 -0.29 -2.74 2.37
N HIS A 31 0.60 -2.33 1.47
CA HIS A 31 1.24 -3.22 0.49
C HIS A 31 2.71 -2.85 0.36
N GLN A 32 3.60 -3.83 0.50
CA GLN A 32 5.03 -3.60 0.31
C GLN A 32 5.31 -3.26 -1.16
N PHE A 33 6.07 -2.20 -1.42
CA PHE A 33 6.35 -1.73 -2.76
C PHE A 33 7.73 -1.08 -2.83
N ASP A 34 8.55 -1.54 -3.78
CA ASP A 34 9.83 -0.93 -4.12
C ASP A 34 9.88 -0.53 -5.58
N VAL A 35 10.10 0.77 -5.83
CA VAL A 35 10.22 1.34 -7.18
C VAL A 35 11.46 0.83 -7.92
N ALA A 36 12.48 0.37 -7.18
CA ALA A 36 13.69 -0.19 -7.78
C ALA A 36 13.54 -1.66 -8.17
N ASP A 37 12.48 -2.33 -7.73
CA ASP A 37 12.28 -3.76 -7.94
C ASP A 37 11.13 -4.02 -8.95
N PRO A 38 11.44 -4.59 -10.13
CA PRO A 38 10.43 -4.82 -11.16
C PRO A 38 9.37 -5.85 -10.77
N GLU A 39 9.69 -6.81 -9.89
CA GLU A 39 8.70 -7.78 -9.38
C GLU A 39 7.69 -7.07 -8.45
N SER A 40 8.17 -6.16 -7.61
CA SER A 40 7.34 -5.33 -6.73
C SER A 40 6.40 -4.41 -7.53
N ILE A 41 6.85 -3.85 -8.64
CA ILE A 41 6.00 -3.08 -9.57
C ILE A 41 4.91 -3.96 -10.20
N ALA A 42 5.27 -5.18 -10.63
CA ALA A 42 4.29 -6.11 -11.18
C ALA A 42 3.25 -6.52 -10.11
N ALA A 43 3.69 -6.80 -8.89
CA ALA A 43 2.83 -7.15 -7.76
C ALA A 43 1.84 -6.04 -7.41
N LEU A 44 2.30 -4.78 -7.31
CA LEU A 44 1.41 -3.64 -7.05
C LEU A 44 0.42 -3.43 -8.19
N THR A 45 0.86 -3.59 -9.44
CA THR A 45 -0.01 -3.44 -10.61
C THR A 45 -1.12 -4.49 -10.62
N ASP A 46 -0.78 -5.75 -10.33
CA ASP A 46 -1.76 -6.84 -10.22
C ASP A 46 -2.73 -6.63 -9.05
N PHE A 47 -2.20 -6.22 -7.89
CA PHE A 47 -2.99 -5.89 -6.71
C PHE A 47 -4.01 -4.78 -6.99
N VAL A 48 -3.58 -3.67 -7.59
CA VAL A 48 -4.46 -2.55 -7.92
C VAL A 48 -5.53 -2.95 -8.94
N LYS A 49 -5.15 -3.72 -9.97
CA LYS A 49 -6.10 -4.22 -10.97
C LYS A 49 -7.16 -5.13 -10.36
N LYS A 50 -6.76 -6.06 -9.48
CA LYS A 50 -7.68 -7.02 -8.85
C LYS A 50 -8.64 -6.36 -7.87
N GLN A 51 -8.15 -5.46 -7.02
CA GLN A 51 -8.94 -4.86 -5.96
C GLN A 51 -9.72 -3.61 -6.38
N PHE A 52 -9.10 -2.74 -7.19
CA PHE A 52 -9.61 -1.40 -7.44
C PHE A 52 -9.99 -1.13 -8.88
N ARG A 53 -9.59 -2.01 -9.82
CA ARG A 53 -9.74 -1.88 -11.29
C ARG A 53 -9.04 -0.68 -11.92
N LYS A 54 -8.87 0.42 -11.19
CA LYS A 54 -8.25 1.68 -11.60
C LYS A 54 -7.49 2.30 -10.42
N LEU A 55 -6.43 3.05 -10.72
CA LEU A 55 -5.76 3.97 -9.81
C LEU A 55 -6.17 5.40 -10.16
N ASP A 56 -6.64 6.17 -9.19
CA ASP A 56 -7.06 7.56 -9.41
C ASP A 56 -5.94 8.57 -9.12
N PHE A 57 -5.11 8.34 -8.11
CA PHE A 57 -4.02 9.24 -7.70
C PHE A 57 -2.81 8.43 -7.18
N LEU A 58 -1.59 8.88 -7.49
CA LEU A 58 -0.30 8.34 -7.02
C LEU A 58 0.59 9.48 -6.55
#